data_AF-A0A1H3BZ90-F1
#
_entry.id   AF-A0A1H3BZ90-F1
#
_cell.length_a   1.000
_cell.length_b   1.000
_cell.length_c   1.000
_cell.angle_alpha   90.00
_cell.angle_beta   90.00
_cell.angle_gamma   90.00
#
_symmetry.space_group_name_H-M   'P 1'
#
loop_
_entity.id
_entity.type
_entity.pdbx_description
1 polymer ?
#
loop_
_entity_poly.entity_id
_entity_poly.type
_entity_poly.pdbx_seq_one_letter_code
_entity_poly.pdbx_strand_id
1 'polypeptide(L)' 'MKIEDLRRISNEEERVATLYEIFDEDSRLSSKATRVEFFTTVRHIEKHLKPGMKILDLERVLENIVYTLRKKAMM' A
#
# COMPACT_ATOMS: atom_id res chain seq x y z
N MET A 1 -10.21 -10.49 17.96
CA MET A 1 -9.03 -11.36 18.15
C MET A 1 -7.83 -10.48 18.49
N LYS A 2 -6.81 -10.95 19.21
CA LYS A 2 -5.58 -10.16 19.43
C LYS A 2 -4.48 -10.61 18.47
N ILE A 3 -3.50 -9.75 18.25
CA ILE A 3 -2.39 -10.05 17.32
C ILE A 3 -1.56 -11.27 17.78
N GLU A 4 -1.49 -11.53 19.09
CA GLU A 4 -0.77 -12.69 19.63
C GLU A 4 -1.43 -14.02 19.26
N ASP A 5 -2.75 -14.01 19.02
CA ASP A 5 -3.51 -15.21 18.67
C ASP A 5 -3.21 -15.69 17.24
N LEU A 6 -2.71 -14.82 16.35
CA LEU A 6 -2.32 -15.17 14.98
C LEU A 6 -1.27 -16.29 14.91
N ARG A 7 -0.41 -16.39 15.93
CA ARG A 7 0.64 -17.42 16.00
C ARG A 7 0.07 -18.84 16.09
N ARG A 8 -1.20 -18.98 16.49
CA ARG A 8 -1.88 -20.27 16.62
C ARG A 8 -2.52 -20.74 15.31
N ILE A 9 -2.64 -19.87 14.31
CA ILE A 9 -3.22 -20.19 13.01
C ILE A 9 -2.12 -20.80 12.14
N SER A 10 -2.30 -22.07 11.78
CA SER A 10 -1.37 -22.84 10.97
C SER A 10 -1.58 -22.64 9.47
N ASN A 11 -2.82 -22.37 9.04
CA ASN A 11 -3.13 -22.04 7.65
C ASN A 11 -2.72 -20.59 7.34
N GLU A 12 -1.93 -20.40 6.29
CA GLU A 12 -1.40 -19.08 5.94
C GLU A 12 -2.49 -18.11 5.49
N GLU A 13 -3.38 -18.56 4.61
CA GLU A 13 -4.44 -17.72 4.04
C GLU A 13 -5.39 -17.24 5.13
N GLU A 14 -5.76 -18.15 6.03
CA GLU A 14 -6.56 -17.83 7.21
C GLU A 14 -5.83 -16.82 8.10
N ARG A 15 -4.54 -17.04 8.39
CA ARG A 15 -3.76 -16.13 9.23
C ARG A 15 -3.65 -14.73 8.62
N VAL A 16 -3.47 -14.63 7.31
CA VAL A 16 -3.44 -13.35 6.59
C VAL A 16 -4.81 -12.69 6.65
N ALA A 17 -5.89 -13.42 6.38
CA ALA A 17 -7.24 -12.87 6.45
C ALA A 17 -7.55 -12.32 7.85
N THR A 18 -7.24 -13.07 8.92
CA THR A 18 -7.52 -12.62 10.28
C THR A 18 -6.58 -11.50 10.73
N LEU A 19 -5.37 -11.39 10.17
CA LEU A 19 -4.51 -10.22 10.38
C LEU A 19 -5.20 -8.95 9.87
N TYR A 20 -5.79 -8.99 8.67
CA TYR A 20 -6.54 -7.87 8.12
C TYR A 20 -7.82 -7.54 8.92
N GLU A 21 -8.45 -8.52 9.58
CA GLU A 21 -9.60 -8.27 10.47
C GLU A 21 -9.22 -7.58 11.79
N ILE A 22 -7.97 -7.74 12.26
CA ILE A 22 -7.49 -7.08 13.49
C ILE A 22 -7.30 -5.56 13.27
N PHE A 23 -7.00 -5.14 12.04
CA PHE A 23 -6.74 -3.75 11.71
C PHE A 23 -7.93 -3.11 10.98
N ASP A 24 -8.37 -1.95 11.47
CA ASP A 24 -9.36 -1.13 10.77
C ASP A 24 -8.69 -0.38 9.62
N GLU A 25 -8.66 -1.03 8.46
CA GLU A 25 -8.06 -0.50 7.23
C GLU A 25 -8.76 0.79 6.75
N ASP A 26 -10.07 0.93 6.96
CA ASP A 26 -10.82 2.13 6.56
C ASP A 26 -10.39 3.35 7.39
N SER A 27 -10.22 3.16 8.70
CA SER A 27 -9.69 4.19 9.61
C SER A 27 -8.23 4.50 9.29
N ARG A 28 -7.40 3.48 8.98
CA ARG A 28 -6.02 3.67 8.55
C ARG A 28 -5.97 4.55 7.31
N LEU A 29 -6.70 4.21 6.26
CA LEU A 29 -6.71 4.92 4.96
C LEU A 29 -7.20 6.37 5.08
N SER A 30 -8.15 6.65 5.98
CA SER A 30 -8.65 8.02 6.22
C SER A 30 -7.76 8.86 7.15
N SER A 31 -6.76 8.26 7.79
CA SER A 31 -5.89 8.92 8.75
C SER A 31 -4.97 9.99 8.14
N LYS A 32 -4.43 10.86 9.00
CA LYS A 32 -3.39 11.82 8.60
C LYS A 32 -2.08 11.11 8.21
N ALA A 33 -1.82 9.93 8.76
CA ALA A 33 -0.60 9.16 8.48
C ALA A 33 -0.55 8.71 7.02
N THR A 34 -1.69 8.32 6.43
CA THR A 34 -1.79 7.93 5.02
C THR A 34 -1.37 9.04 4.06
N ARG A 35 -1.63 10.30 4.41
CA ARG A 35 -1.14 11.43 3.60
C ARG A 35 0.38 11.52 3.62
N VAL A 36 1.00 11.29 4.78
CA VAL A 36 2.46 11.28 4.90
C VAL A 36 3.02 10.11 4.08
N GLU A 37 2.46 8.91 4.23
CA GLU A 37 2.82 7.71 3.47
C GLU A 37 2.72 7.92 1.95
N PHE A 38 1.66 8.58 1.49
CA PHE A 38 1.50 8.95 0.08
C PHE A 38 2.67 9.82 -0.39
N PHE A 39 2.96 10.92 0.31
CA PHE A 39 4.01 11.85 -0.10
C PHE A 39 5.40 11.23 -0.05
N THR A 40 5.70 10.44 0.99
CA THR A 40 7.01 9.80 1.13
C THR A 40 7.20 8.73 0.06
N THR A 41 6.18 7.91 -0.20
CA THR A 41 6.20 6.84 -1.22
C THR A 41 6.36 7.42 -2.62
N VAL A 42 5.51 8.38 -3.01
CA VAL A 42 5.62 9.03 -4.32
C VAL A 42 7.00 9.65 -4.51
N ARG A 43 7.49 10.44 -3.54
CA ARG A 43 8.82 11.06 -3.62
C ARG A 43 9.95 10.03 -3.70
N HIS A 44 9.80 8.89 -3.01
CA HIS A 44 10.82 7.85 -3.05
C HIS A 44 10.86 7.20 -4.44
N ILE A 45 9.70 6.84 -5.01
CA ILE A 45 9.63 6.25 -6.34
C ILE A 45 10.10 7.23 -7.41
N GLU A 46 9.71 8.51 -7.31
CA GLU A 46 10.13 9.57 -8.24
C GLU A 46 11.65 9.72 -8.36
N LYS A 47 12.42 9.49 -7.28
CA LYS A 47 13.89 9.54 -7.32
C LYS A 47 14.50 8.50 -8.25
N HIS A 48 13.79 7.41 -8.50
CA HIS A 48 14.27 6.26 -9.28
C HIS A 48 13.52 6.09 -10.60
N LEU A 49 12.36 6.75 -10.75
CA LEU A 49 11.56 6.74 -11.96
C LEU A 49 12.26 7.51 -13.08
N LYS A 50 12.31 6.93 -14.28
CA LYS A 50 12.87 7.54 -15.49
C LYS A 50 11.84 7.54 -16.62
N PRO A 51 11.94 8.48 -17.58
CA PRO A 51 11.08 8.49 -18.76
C PRO A 51 11.12 7.14 -19.49
N GLY A 52 9.95 6.67 -19.91
CA GLY A 52 9.79 5.39 -20.63
C GLY A 52 9.74 4.13 -19.75
N MET A 53 9.90 4.24 -18.43
CA MET A 53 9.66 3.11 -17.51
C MET A 53 8.18 2.74 -17.45
N LYS A 54 7.88 1.44 -17.40
CA LYS A 54 6.51 0.91 -17.21
C LYS A 54 6.24 0.71 -15.72
N ILE A 55 5.01 1.02 -15.30
CA ILE A 55 4.57 0.88 -13.91
C ILE A 55 3.52 -0.24 -13.84
N LEU A 56 3.86 -1.31 -13.11
CA LEU A 56 2.94 -2.38 -12.74
C LEU A 56 2.25 -2.00 -11.43
N ASP A 57 0.92 -2.03 -11.45
CA ASP A 57 0.10 -1.82 -10.27
C ASP A 57 -0.40 -3.18 -9.77
N LEU A 58 -0.10 -3.49 -8.51
CA LEU A 58 -0.48 -4.75 -7.87
C LEU A 58 -1.65 -4.58 -6.89
N GLU A 59 -1.92 -3.35 -6.42
CA GLU A 59 -2.90 -3.11 -5.37
C GLU A 59 -3.71 -1.83 -5.63
N ARG A 60 -5.03 -1.95 -5.53
CA ARG A 60 -5.98 -0.86 -5.82
C ARG A 60 -5.84 0.36 -4.90
N VAL A 61 -5.25 0.19 -3.71
CA VAL A 61 -5.03 1.28 -2.73
C VAL A 61 -4.10 2.37 -3.27
N LEU A 62 -3.30 2.07 -4.29
CA LEU A 62 -2.30 2.97 -4.85
C LEU A 62 -2.78 3.74 -6.09
N GLU A 63 -4.08 3.72 -6.44
CA GLU A 63 -4.58 4.29 -7.70
C GLU A 63 -4.12 5.75 -7.93
N ASN A 64 -4.16 6.58 -6.88
CA ASN A 64 -3.69 7.97 -6.93
C ASN A 64 -2.16 8.10 -7.07
N ILE A 65 -1.39 7.18 -6.48
CA ILE A 65 0.07 7.12 -6.59
C ILE A 65 0.45 6.71 -8.01
N VAL A 66 -0.14 5.63 -8.50
CA VAL A 66 0.12 5.08 -9.83
C VAL A 66 -0.24 6.08 -10.91
N TYR A 67 -1.39 6.75 -10.80
CA TYR A 67 -1.75 7.84 -11.71
C TYR A 67 -0.71 8.96 -11.72
N THR A 68 -0.27 9.40 -10.55
CA THR A 68 0.72 10.48 -10.41
C THR A 68 2.06 10.11 -11.04
N LEU A 69 2.54 8.88 -10.78
CA LEU A 69 3.81 8.40 -11.31
C LEU A 69 3.75 8.14 -12.82
N ARG A 70 2.64 7.60 -13.34
CA ARG A 70 2.47 7.37 -14.78
C ARG A 70 2.56 8.67 -15.58
N LYS A 71 1.91 9.74 -15.11
CA LYS A 71 2.05 11.07 -15.75
C LYS A 71 3.51 11.52 -15.82
N LYS A 72 4.30 11.25 -14.78
CA LYS A 72 5.72 11.63 -14.74
C LYS A 72 6.63 10.77 -15.58
N ALA A 73 6.33 9.47 -15.71
CA ALA A 73 7.08 8.59 -16.61
C ALA A 73 6.84 8.88 -18.11
N MET A 74 5.73 9.57 -18.42
CA MET A 74 5.34 9.96 -19.78
C MET A 74 5.85 11.35 -20.19
N MET A 75 6.30 12.18 -19.25
CA MET A 75 6.97 13.47 -19.52
C MET A 75 8.47 13.28 -19.65
#